data_AF-A0A3D1J5E8-F1
#
_entry.id   AF-A0A3D1J5E8-F1
#
_cell.length_a   1.000
_cell.length_b   1.000
_cell.length_c   1.000
_cell.angle_alpha   90.00
_cell.angle_beta   90.00
_cell.angle_gamma   90.00
#
_symmetry.space_group_name_H-M   'P 1'
#
loop_
_entity.id
_entity.type
_entity.pdbx_description
1 polymer ?
#
loop_
_entity_poly.entity_id
_entity_poly.type
_entity_poly.pdbx_seq_one_letter_code
_entity_poly.pdbx_strand_id
1 'polypeptide(L)'
;MELNNPTGQLAVQLSSDDYKMLGWAPRYLVKDLLGAIPSYPKLSAVVVRNNVDSAPIAKQVLIELSGVLPVGVEPMSGLDFETLI
;
A
#
# COMPACT_ATOMS: atom_id res chain seq x y z
N MET A 1 0.31 -8.03 -7.76
CA MET A 1 1.67 -7.44 -7.91
C MET A 1 1.89 -7.20 -9.37
N GLU A 2 2.35 -6.00 -9.75
CA GLU A 2 2.72 -5.72 -11.13
C GLU A 2 4.25 -5.75 -11.27
N LEU A 3 4.73 -6.62 -12.16
CA LEU A 3 6.16 -6.82 -12.45
C LEU A 3 6.65 -5.95 -13.63
N ASN A 4 5.73 -5.31 -14.36
CA ASN A 4 6.01 -4.55 -15.59
C ASN A 4 5.81 -3.03 -15.42
N ASN A 5 6.05 -2.51 -14.21
CA ASN A 5 5.99 -1.06 -13.98
C ASN A 5 7.12 -0.36 -14.76
N PRO A 6 6.82 0.61 -15.65
CA PRO A 6 7.82 1.31 -16.47
C PRO A 6 8.87 2.10 -15.67
N THR A 7 8.65 2.30 -14.36
CA THR A 7 9.64 2.89 -13.44
C THR A 7 10.58 1.86 -12.78
N GLY A 8 10.52 0.58 -13.17
CA GLY A 8 11.46 -0.48 -12.77
C GLY A 8 11.29 -1.03 -11.34
N GLN A 9 10.40 -0.45 -10.54
CA GLN A 9 10.13 -0.89 -9.16
C GLN A 9 8.81 -1.64 -9.06
N LEU A 10 8.80 -2.71 -8.26
CA LEU A 10 7.62 -3.53 -7.99
C LEU A 10 6.49 -2.68 -7.39
N ALA A 11 5.25 -2.94 -7.79
CA ALA A 11 4.09 -2.20 -7.32
C ALA A 11 3.00 -3.11 -6.72
N VAL A 12 2.38 -2.66 -5.63
CA VAL A 12 1.24 -3.32 -4.99
C VAL A 12 -0.02 -2.52 -5.31
N GLN A 13 -0.92 -3.12 -6.09
CA GLN A 13 -2.21 -2.54 -6.42
C GLN A 13 -3.18 -2.69 -5.24
N LEU A 14 -3.93 -1.62 -4.97
CA LEU A 14 -5.06 -1.62 -4.04
C LEU A 14 -6.36 -1.68 -4.84
N SER A 15 -7.18 -2.69 -4.56
CA SER A 15 -8.47 -2.89 -5.21
C SER A 15 -9.54 -3.14 -4.14
N SER A 16 -10.77 -2.73 -4.43
CA SER A 16 -11.94 -3.12 -3.66
C SER A 16 -12.32 -4.58 -3.89
N ASP A 17 -13.23 -5.09 -3.06
CA ASP A 17 -13.74 -6.47 -3.16
C ASP A 17 -14.51 -6.74 -4.47
N ASP A 18 -15.05 -5.68 -5.10
CA ASP A 18 -15.67 -5.74 -6.44
C ASP A 18 -14.65 -5.53 -7.58
N TYR A 19 -13.36 -5.70 -7.30
CA TYR A 19 -12.24 -5.62 -8.24
C TYR A 19 -12.03 -4.25 -8.90
N LYS A 20 -12.62 -3.18 -8.37
CA LYS A 20 -12.31 -1.82 -8.85
C LYS A 20 -10.95 -1.41 -8.33
N MET A 21 -10.10 -0.93 -9.24
CA MET A 21 -8.79 -0.38 -8.90
C MET A 21 -8.96 0.94 -8.13
N LEU A 22 -8.45 0.99 -6.90
CA LEU A 22 -8.42 2.19 -6.07
C LEU A 22 -7.09 2.95 -6.23
N GLY A 23 -6.02 2.26 -6.60
CA GLY A 23 -4.71 2.86 -6.88
C GLY A 23 -3.55 1.92 -6.54
N TRP A 24 -2.42 2.51 -6.18
CA TRP A 24 -1.18 1.82 -5.82
C TRP A 24 -0.77 2.17 -4.40
N ALA A 25 -0.21 1.20 -3.68
CA ALA A 25 0.42 1.46 -2.40
C ALA A 25 1.61 2.43 -2.58
N PRO A 26 1.89 3.30 -1.61
CA PRO A 26 3.10 4.11 -1.60
C PRO A 26 4.36 3.25 -1.71
N ARG A 27 5.36 3.73 -2.46
CA ARG A 27 6.59 2.97 -2.74
C ARG A 27 7.31 2.51 -1.47
N TYR A 28 7.40 3.39 -0.47
CA TYR A 28 8.02 3.09 0.82
C TYR A 28 7.35 1.95 1.59
N LEU A 29 6.09 1.62 1.29
CA LEU A 29 5.37 0.50 1.91
C LEU A 29 5.44 -0.79 1.09
N VAL A 30 5.92 -0.76 -0.16
CA VAL A 30 5.90 -1.95 -1.03
C VAL A 30 6.64 -3.11 -0.37
N LYS A 31 7.86 -2.89 0.13
CA LYS A 31 8.67 -3.93 0.77
C LYS A 31 7.97 -4.51 2.01
N ASP A 32 7.38 -3.64 2.82
CA ASP A 32 6.66 -4.06 4.03
C ASP A 32 5.43 -4.89 3.69
N LEU A 33 4.66 -4.46 2.69
CA LEU A 33 3.49 -5.19 2.21
C LEU A 33 3.86 -6.57 1.65
N LEU A 34 4.96 -6.68 0.90
CA LEU A 34 5.47 -7.98 0.44
C LEU A 34 5.83 -8.91 1.61
N GLY A 35 6.45 -8.37 2.65
CA GLY A 35 6.78 -9.11 3.86
C GLY A 35 5.54 -9.52 4.66
N ALA A 36 4.48 -8.70 4.63
CA ALA A 36 3.24 -8.95 5.37
C ALA A 36 2.25 -9.86 4.63
N ILE A 37 2.30 -9.97 3.29
CA ILE A 37 1.38 -10.83 2.51
C ILE A 37 1.31 -12.28 3.02
N PRO A 38 2.42 -12.96 3.36
CA PRO A 38 2.38 -14.31 3.93
C PRO A 38 1.63 -14.42 5.26
N SER A 39 1.36 -13.30 5.95
CA SER A 39 0.63 -13.27 7.23
C SER A 39 -0.89 -13.32 7.09
N TYR A 40 -1.43 -13.41 5.87
CA TYR A 40 -2.87 -13.61 5.65
C TYR A 40 -3.41 -14.76 6.54
N PRO A 41 -4.55 -14.58 7.24
CA PRO A 41 -5.55 -13.51 7.11
C PRO A 41 -5.32 -12.27 7.98
N LYS A 42 -4.15 -12.11 8.60
CA LYS A 42 -3.87 -10.96 9.50
C LYS A 42 -3.58 -9.66 8.75
N LEU A 43 -3.44 -9.70 7.42
CA LEU A 43 -3.28 -8.53 6.56
C LEU A 43 -4.66 -8.06 6.09
N SER A 44 -5.01 -6.81 6.38
CA SER A 44 -6.27 -6.17 6.00
C SER A 44 -6.06 -4.74 5.50
N ALA A 45 -6.93 -4.30 4.59
CA ALA A 45 -6.99 -2.93 4.10
C ALA A 45 -8.43 -2.42 4.24
N VAL A 46 -8.63 -1.26 4.87
CA VAL A 46 -9.95 -0.67 5.09
C VAL A 46 -9.96 0.76 4.63
N VAL A 47 -10.92 1.13 3.76
CA VAL A 47 -11.15 2.54 3.42
C VAL A 47 -11.79 3.23 4.61
N VAL A 48 -11.03 4.10 5.28
CA VAL A 48 -11.50 4.84 6.46
C VAL A 48 -12.04 6.23 6.11
N ARG A 49 -11.74 6.75 4.91
CA ARG A 49 -12.27 8.01 4.42
C ARG A 49 -12.39 8.02 2.90
N ASN A 50 -13.50 8.57 2.41
CA ASN A 50 -13.69 8.95 1.02
C ASN A 50 -13.69 10.49 0.93
N ASN A 51 -12.73 11.06 0.22
CA ASN A 51 -12.63 12.49 -0.03
C ASN A 51 -13.47 12.84 -1.26
N VAL A 52 -14.40 13.78 -1.09
CA VAL A 52 -15.34 14.27 -2.12
C VAL A 52 -14.70 14.60 -3.48
N ASP A 53 -15.53 14.57 -4.53
CA ASP A 53 -15.22 14.57 -5.96
C ASP A 53 -14.19 15.60 -6.48
N SER A 54 -13.88 16.66 -5.73
CA SER A 54 -12.85 17.63 -6.10
C SER A 54 -11.41 17.19 -5.74
N ALA A 55 -11.23 16.09 -5.01
CA ALA A 55 -9.91 15.58 -4.68
C ALA A 55 -9.23 14.96 -5.93
N PRO A 56 -7.93 15.19 -6.14
CA PRO A 56 -7.17 14.46 -7.15
C PRO A 56 -7.34 12.95 -6.96
N ILE A 57 -7.41 12.17 -8.05
CA ILE A 57 -7.65 10.70 -8.01
C ILE A 57 -6.76 10.00 -6.97
N ALA A 58 -5.47 10.33 -6.92
CA ALA A 58 -4.50 9.76 -5.98
C ALA A 58 -4.75 10.12 -4.48
N LYS A 59 -5.74 10.96 -4.20
CA LYS A 59 -6.12 11.46 -2.86
C LYS A 59 -7.61 11.28 -2.57
N GLN A 60 -8.33 10.51 -3.38
CA GLN A 60 -9.77 10.31 -3.20
C GLN A 60 -10.11 9.39 -2.02
N VAL A 61 -9.21 8.50 -1.62
CA VAL A 61 -9.45 7.60 -0.48
C VAL A 61 -8.29 7.62 0.51
N LEU A 62 -8.63 7.47 1.79
CA LEU A 62 -7.69 7.12 2.84
C LEU A 62 -7.92 5.66 3.20
N ILE A 63 -6.84 4.87 3.10
CA ILE A 63 -6.86 3.44 3.38
C ILE A 63 -5.98 3.19 4.61
N GLU A 64 -6.55 2.55 5.62
CA GLU A 64 -5.81 2.00 6.75
C GLU A 64 -5.36 0.58 6.41
N LEU A 65 -4.07 0.32 6.59
CA LEU A 65 -3.45 -0.99 6.36
C LEU A 65 -3.04 -1.56 7.71
N SER A 66 -3.43 -2.80 7.99
CA SER A 66 -3.05 -3.54 9.20
C SER A 66 -2.49 -4.90 8.82
N GLY A 67 -1.44 -5.35 9.51
CA GLY A 67 -0.72 -6.56 9.16
C GLY A 67 0.37 -6.93 10.17
N VAL A 68 1.02 -8.07 9.94
CA VAL A 68 2.14 -8.53 10.76
C VAL A 68 3.36 -8.72 9.87
N LEU A 69 4.46 -8.07 10.23
CA LEU A 69 5.76 -8.28 9.58
C LEU A 69 6.49 -9.49 10.18
N PRO A 70 7.38 -10.14 9.41
CA PRO A 70 8.24 -11.19 9.95
C PRO A 70 9.12 -10.68 11.09
N VAL A 71 9.51 -11.58 11.99
CA VAL A 71 10.39 -11.26 13.11
C VAL A 71 11.71 -10.68 12.58
N GLY A 72 12.14 -9.55 13.14
CA GLY A 72 13.38 -8.87 12.76
C GLY A 72 13.27 -7.97 11.52
N VAL A 73 12.07 -7.81 10.95
CA VAL A 73 11.82 -6.83 9.88
C VAL A 73 11.31 -5.54 10.51
N GLU A 74 12.06 -4.45 10.30
CA GLU A 74 11.65 -3.12 10.72
C GLU A 74 10.81 -2.44 9.61
N PRO A 75 9.59 -1.96 9.92
CA PRO A 75 8.73 -1.29 8.95
C PRO A 75 9.37 -0.01 8.43
N MET A 76 9.08 0.34 7.17
CA MET A 76 9.52 1.58 6.52
C MET A 76 11.04 1.81 6.58
N SER A 77 11.82 0.73 6.66
CA SER A 77 13.30 0.75 6.72
C SER A 77 13.95 0.93 5.34
N GLY A 78 13.17 1.07 4.27
CA GLY A 78 13.65 1.26 2.91
C GLY A 78 14.08 2.69 2.61
N LEU A 79 14.93 2.86 1.60
CA LEU A 79 15.40 4.18 1.14
C LEU A 79 14.29 5.06 0.56
N ASP A 80 13.16 4.47 0.16
CA ASP A 80 12.00 5.22 -0.34
C ASP A 80 11.22 5.93 0.78
N PHE A 81 11.49 5.62 2.06
CA PHE A 81 10.86 6.29 3.19
C PHE A 81 11.63 7.54 3.58
N GLU A 82 10.98 8.70 3.47
CA GLU A 82 11.49 9.98 3.93
C GLU A 82 10.52 10.58 4.95
N THR A 83 11.04 10.97 6.12
CA THR A 83 10.26 11.71 7.10
C THR A 83 9.99 13.11 6.59
N LEU A 84 8.74 13.57 6.69
CA LEU A 84 8.40 14.97 6.46
C LEU A 84 9.13 15.84 7.50
N ILE A 85 9.96 16.75 7.01
CA ILE A 85 10.67 17.77 7.81
C ILE A 85 9.80 19.02 7.91
#